data_AF-A0A1F6KK06-F1
#
_entry.id   AF-A0A1F6KK06-F1
#
_cell.length_a   1.000
_cell.length_b   1.000
_cell.length_c   1.000
_cell.angle_alpha   90.00
_cell.angle_beta   90.00
_cell.angle_gamma   90.00
#
_symmetry.space_group_name_H-M   'P 1'
#
loop_
_entity.id
_entity.type
_entity.pdbx_description
1 polymer ?
#
loop_
_entity_poly.entity_id
_entity_poly.type
_entity_poly.pdbx_seq_one_letter_code
_entity_poly.pdbx_strand_id
1 'polypeptide(L)' 'MPQEPKRRHSRARRGKRRASIKLFIPNAILCPNCASMILPHSICKNCGYYRGKEYVSHKKPEKQEVQTSA' A
#
# COMPACT_ATOMS: atom_id res chain seq x y z
N MET A 1 -9.03 40.02 14.79
CA MET A 1 -9.39 39.99 13.35
C MET A 1 -9.93 38.61 13.02
N PRO A 2 -11.05 38.49 12.29
CA PRO A 2 -11.67 37.19 12.07
C PRO A 2 -10.78 36.33 11.17
N GLN A 3 -10.35 35.19 11.68
CA GLN A 3 -9.59 34.15 10.95
C GLN A 3 -10.50 33.31 10.03
N GLU A 4 -11.81 33.55 10.10
CA GLU A 4 -12.86 32.85 9.36
C GLU A 4 -12.94 33.36 7.91
N PRO A 5 -13.14 32.47 6.92
CA PRO A 5 -13.33 32.88 5.53
C PRO A 5 -14.52 33.82 5.38
N LYS A 6 -14.24 35.04 4.89
CA LYS A 6 -15.25 36.09 4.70
C LYS A 6 -16.39 35.68 3.76
N ARG A 7 -16.15 34.77 2.82
CA ARG A 7 -17.14 34.27 1.83
C ARG A 7 -16.86 32.81 1.47
N ARG A 8 -17.91 32.11 1.05
CA ARG A 8 -17.81 30.75 0.50
C ARG A 8 -16.97 30.73 -0.79
N HIS A 9 -16.08 29.75 -0.92
CA HIS A 9 -15.35 29.53 -2.16
C HIS A 9 -16.27 29.04 -3.29
N SER A 10 -16.08 29.59 -4.49
CA SER A 10 -16.83 29.17 -5.68
C SER A 10 -16.53 27.71 -6.06
N ARG A 11 -17.48 27.07 -6.75
CA ARG A 11 -17.33 25.69 -7.25
C ARG A 11 -16.07 25.56 -8.12
N ALA A 12 -15.84 26.52 -9.01
CA ALA A 12 -14.67 26.57 -9.88
C ALA A 12 -13.35 26.64 -9.09
N ARG A 13 -13.26 27.50 -8.06
CA ARG A 13 -12.06 27.63 -7.22
C ARG A 13 -11.76 26.33 -6.46
N ARG A 14 -12.78 25.70 -5.86
CA ARG A 14 -12.65 24.40 -5.19
C ARG A 14 -12.24 23.30 -6.17
N GLY A 15 -12.80 23.28 -7.38
CA GLY A 15 -12.50 22.32 -8.44
C GLY A 15 -11.05 22.40 -8.90
N LYS A 16 -10.56 23.61 -9.25
CA LYS A 16 -9.17 23.83 -9.65
C LYS A 16 -8.17 23.40 -8.58
N ARG A 17 -8.44 23.75 -7.31
CA ARG A 17 -7.59 23.34 -6.18
C ARG A 17 -7.55 21.81 -5.98
N ARG A 18 -8.65 21.11 -6.25
CA ARG A 18 -8.69 19.64 -6.15
C ARG A 18 -8.00 18.97 -7.32
N ALA A 19 -8.15 19.52 -8.53
CA ALA A 19 -7.53 18.99 -9.74
C ALA A 19 -6.00 19.02 -9.71
N SER A 20 -5.40 19.96 -8.96
CA SER A 20 -3.94 20.01 -8.78
C SER A 20 -3.40 18.95 -7.82
N ILE A 21 -4.26 18.31 -7.00
CA ILE A 21 -3.84 17.29 -6.04
C ILE A 21 -3.80 15.93 -6.76
N LYS A 22 -2.59 15.47 -7.08
CA LYS A 22 -2.37 14.16 -7.71
C LYS A 22 -2.07 13.12 -6.64
N LEU A 23 -2.73 11.97 -6.74
CA LEU A 23 -2.42 10.79 -5.91
C LEU A 23 -1.42 9.91 -6.65
N PHE A 24 -0.43 9.40 -5.94
CA PHE A 24 0.57 8.48 -6.48
C PHE A 24 0.46 7.12 -5.79
N ILE A 25 0.60 6.06 -6.57
CA ILE A 25 0.62 4.70 -6.06
C ILE A 25 2.06 4.38 -5.64
N PRO A 26 2.30 3.88 -4.41
CA PRO A 26 3.63 3.49 -4.00
C PRO A 26 4.12 2.28 -4.80
N ASN A 27 5.42 2.25 -5.10
CA ASN A 27 6.03 1.13 -5.81
C ASN A 27 6.01 -0.13 -4.95
N ALA A 28 5.56 -1.25 -5.52
CA ALA A 28 5.65 -2.56 -4.89
C ALA A 28 6.86 -3.32 -5.45
N ILE A 29 7.56 -4.02 -4.57
CA ILE A 29 8.69 -4.90 -4.90
C ILE A 29 8.35 -6.36 -4.58
N LEU A 30 9.00 -7.31 -5.26
CA LEU A 30 8.85 -8.72 -4.96
C LEU A 30 9.66 -9.10 -3.70
N CYS A 31 9.03 -9.83 -2.78
CA CYS A 31 9.72 -10.38 -1.62
C CYS A 31 10.59 -11.57 -2.02
N PRO A 32 11.89 -11.62 -1.64
CA PRO A 32 12.79 -12.71 -2.01
C PRO A 32 12.41 -14.07 -1.42
N ASN A 33 11.69 -14.11 -0.28
CA ASN A 33 11.42 -15.36 0.45
C ASN A 33 10.07 -16.02 0.09
N CYS A 34 9.09 -15.25 -0.37
CA CYS A 34 7.73 -15.76 -0.62
C CYS A 34 7.11 -15.28 -1.93
N ALA A 35 7.86 -14.50 -2.73
CA ALA A 35 7.43 -13.93 -4.00
C ALA A 35 6.15 -13.07 -3.95
N SER A 36 5.72 -12.63 -2.76
CA SER A 36 4.60 -11.69 -2.61
C SER A 36 5.04 -10.25 -2.85
N MET A 37 4.12 -9.41 -3.32
CA MET A 37 4.34 -7.96 -3.46
C MET A 37 4.37 -7.28 -2.09
N ILE A 38 5.42 -6.52 -1.83
CA ILE A 38 5.64 -5.78 -0.57
C ILE A 38 5.99 -4.32 -0.86
N LEU A 39 5.81 -3.47 0.15
CA LEU A 39 6.34 -2.11 0.13
C LEU A 39 7.86 -2.13 0.39
N PRO A 40 8.64 -1.24 -0.23
CA PRO A 40 10.06 -1.11 0.05
C PRO A 40 10.30 -0.74 1.52
N HIS A 41 11.43 -1.21 2.06
CA HIS A 41 11.84 -1.00 3.46
C HIS A 41 10.85 -1.48 4.54
N SER A 42 9.87 -2.30 4.17
CA SER A 42 8.88 -2.86 5.11
C SER A 42 9.11 -4.36 5.33
N ILE A 43 8.69 -4.86 6.49
CA ILE A 43 8.65 -6.30 6.76
C ILE A 43 7.55 -6.92 5.91
N CYS A 44 7.82 -8.07 5.30
CA CYS A 44 6.79 -8.79 4.55
C CYS A 44 5.71 -9.31 5.50
N LYS A 45 4.45 -8.91 5.29
CA LYS A 45 3.32 -9.36 6.11
C LYS A 45 3.00 -10.85 5.96
N ASN A 46 3.41 -11.46 4.84
CA ASN A 46 3.10 -12.85 4.54
C ASN A 46 4.12 -13.81 5.20
N CYS A 47 5.41 -13.47 5.15
CA CYS A 47 6.46 -14.35 5.68
C CYS A 47 7.16 -13.82 6.94
N GLY A 48 7.00 -12.55 7.31
CA GLY A 48 7.62 -11.98 8.52
C GLY A 48 9.13 -11.69 8.41
N TYR A 49 9.70 -11.81 7.20
CA TYR A 49 11.12 -11.60 6.96
C TYR A 49 11.43 -10.18 6.45
N TYR A 50 12.60 -9.65 6.87
CA TYR A 50 13.22 -8.45 6.33
C TYR A 50 14.74 -8.65 6.24
N ARG A 51 15.33 -8.42 5.05
CA ARG A 51 16.78 -8.59 4.81
C ARG A 51 17.34 -9.93 5.31
N GLY A 52 16.60 -11.03 5.08
CA GLY A 52 17.03 -12.37 5.46
C GLY A 52 16.93 -12.71 6.96
N LYS A 53 16.49 -11.78 7.81
CA LYS A 53 16.21 -12.04 9.23
C LYS A 53 14.71 -12.15 9.45
N GLU A 54 14.32 -13.09 10.30
CA GLU A 54 12.93 -13.26 10.76
C GLU A 54 12.65 -12.30 11.91
N TYR A 55 11.61 -11.49 11.78
CA TYR A 55 11.17 -10.55 12.81
C TYR A 55 9.80 -10.91 13.38
N VAL A 56 8.98 -11.63 12.61
CA VAL A 56 7.65 -12.07 13.03
C VAL A 56 7.46 -13.53 12.63
N SER A 57 7.15 -14.39 13.60
CA SER A 57 6.93 -15.82 13.40
C SER A 57 5.53 -16.08 12.83
N HIS A 58 5.38 -15.95 11.52
CA HIS A 58 4.16 -16.37 10.82
C HIS A 58 4.33 -17.80 10.28
N LYS A 59 3.62 -18.76 10.89
CA LYS A 59 3.52 -20.13 10.36
C LYS A 59 2.95 -20.09 8.94
N LYS A 60 3.68 -20.60 7.95
CA LYS A 60 3.21 -20.72 6.57
C LYS A 60 2.02 -21.69 6.50
N PRO A 61 0.88 -21.33 5.90
CA PRO A 61 -0.11 -22.32 5.48
C PRO A 61 0.41 -23.04 4.23
N GLU A 62 0.42 -24.37 4.29
CA GLU A 62 0.76 -25.28 3.19
C GLU A 62 -0.22 -25.08 2.03
N LYS A 63 0.30 -24.94 0.81
CA LYS A 63 -0.52 -24.86 -0.40
C LYS A 63 -0.99 -26.28 -0.74
N GLN A 64 -2.30 -26.52 -0.68
CA GLN A 64 -2.91 -27.73 -1.23
C GLN A 64 -2.91 -27.60 -2.76
N GLU A 65 -2.19 -28.49 -3.42
CA GLU A 65 -2.23 -28.67 -4.87
C GLU A 65 -3.63 -29.17 -5.25
N VAL A 66 -4.44 -28.30 -5.85
CA VAL A 66 -5.71 -28.73 -6.43
C VAL A 66 -5.39 -29.38 -7.78
N GLN A 67 -5.35 -30.71 -7.76
CA GLN A 67 -5.36 -31.56 -8.94
C GLN A 67 -6.63 -31.26 -9.75
N THR A 68 -6.50 -30.61 -10.90
CA THR A 68 -7.56 -30.62 -11.93
C THR A 68 -7.14 -31.57 -13.03
N SER A 69 -7.52 -32.83 -12.86
CA SER A 69 -7.61 -33.84 -13.91
C SER A 69 -8.81 -33.52 -14.81
N ALA A 70 -8.56 -33.21 -16.08
CA ALA A 70 -9.52 -33.29 -17.16
C ALA A 70 -8.80 -33.83 -18.40
#